data_AF-R6MSN3-F1
#
_entry.id   AF-R6MSN3-F1
#
_cell.length_a   1.000
_cell.length_b   1.000
_cell.length_c   1.000
_cell.angle_alpha   90.00
_cell.angle_beta   90.00
_cell.angle_gamma   90.00
#
_symmetry.space_group_name_H-M   'P 1'
#
loop_
_entity.id
_entity.type
_entity.pdbx_description
1 polymer ?
#
loop_
_entity_poly.entity_id
_entity_poly.type
_entity_poly.pdbx_seq_one_letter_code
_entity_poly.pdbx_strand_id
1 'polypeptide(L)'
;MILDILTKFNCRRKIFLTPEHPFCSYSTEFKVMYTSAVTMQAKLNRNIKPLNNFELERLMKYGLKMNAGDIAWALRNLNEHETVIEYILDNLKTGEEKIIFLMDLVNVAMADNFISSEENEFALKFALKLGISENIYELVKKYIVCAFEDNVKECFELAKIIKNLYPKIELIDLKYFALQIYESVECTQREIKEKKEVRITDRCQIYDDIVLARGTKLVFDHALVRIYGNILLDGGTLEIINSKFIRKSDSHRACINVKDAYSRVIVEKCEADCRNYGMFIRAEAGEVSVKDSNIYHTTRGAAIRFWGKRLDIERCSFSRCYSPEDGGAVMARGGDGSIRDCRFTDCEARRGGAVFAADSVKLNKCHFTNCNVAEYGAAVFYSGIATEENSGFEYVACHPTGAEFVQVISRRGELKVSDEMFLNKSTIIDCPVYVETKGALNILNASLYLNYPIRCAGSIKMKNARIICNYLQKSDMLYLENAKQCEILNSEFDGALKTGGINVKGTKIILKNSMFRNMNGGRAVFNAYRPQIKECIFNFCQDGAIYTQGGEIEKCVFVNCRGKSGAGVLMYGRSGLVRRCNFKRCIAESGGGAVDRQVGQNIEKCLFEDCRPQNIS
;
A
#
# COMPACT_ATOMS: atom_id res chain seq x y z
N MET A 1 -37.42 18.27 16.05
CA MET A 1 -36.94 18.54 14.68
C MET A 1 -36.12 17.34 14.23
N ILE A 2 -36.49 16.68 13.13
CA ILE A 2 -35.63 15.64 12.56
C ILE A 2 -34.49 16.38 11.85
N LEU A 3 -33.34 16.51 12.52
CA LEU A 3 -32.14 17.02 11.84
C LEU A 3 -31.77 16.08 10.70
N ASP A 4 -31.50 16.64 9.53
CA ASP A 4 -30.97 15.90 8.38
C ASP A 4 -29.58 15.33 8.72
N ILE A 5 -29.15 14.38 7.88
CA ILE A 5 -27.90 13.63 8.09
C ILE A 5 -26.67 14.54 8.03
N LEU A 6 -26.67 15.53 7.13
CA LEU A 6 -25.56 16.46 6.96
C LEU A 6 -25.40 17.35 8.20
N THR A 7 -26.51 17.87 8.72
CA THR A 7 -26.52 18.69 9.93
C THR A 7 -26.08 17.89 11.15
N LYS A 8 -26.55 16.64 11.31
CA LYS A 8 -26.06 15.73 12.36
C LYS A 8 -24.55 15.45 12.25
N PHE A 9 -24.04 15.27 11.04
CA PHE A 9 -22.61 15.06 10.80
C PHE A 9 -21.79 16.30 11.15
N ASN A 10 -22.26 17.49 10.75
CA ASN A 10 -21.62 18.77 11.07
C ASN A 10 -21.59 19.04 12.58
N CYS A 11 -22.70 18.78 13.28
CA CYS A 11 -22.76 18.86 14.75
C CYS A 11 -21.75 17.91 15.42
N ARG A 12 -21.67 16.65 14.97
CA ARG A 12 -20.66 15.70 15.48
C ARG A 12 -19.24 16.19 15.18
N ARG A 13 -18.96 16.63 13.96
CA ARG A 13 -17.66 17.19 13.57
C ARG A 13 -17.29 18.36 14.49
N LYS A 14 -18.23 19.26 14.79
CA LYS A 14 -18.01 20.39 15.69
C LYS A 14 -17.68 19.91 17.11
N ILE A 15 -18.41 18.94 17.65
CA ILE A 15 -18.10 18.33 18.97
C ILE A 15 -16.66 17.76 19.02
N PHE A 16 -16.21 17.08 17.97
CA PHE A 16 -14.89 16.42 17.96
C PHE A 16 -13.71 17.36 17.72
N LEU A 17 -13.89 18.41 16.91
CA LEU A 17 -12.80 19.29 16.46
C LEU A 17 -12.67 20.59 17.26
N THR A 18 -13.69 20.97 18.01
CA THR A 18 -13.62 22.22 18.79
C THR A 18 -12.69 22.05 20.00
N PRO A 19 -11.77 23.01 20.25
CA PRO A 19 -10.97 23.02 21.48
C PRO A 19 -11.84 23.11 22.74
N GLU A 20 -11.22 22.89 23.90
CA GLU A 20 -11.91 23.12 25.19
C GLU A 20 -12.33 24.58 25.34
N HIS A 21 -13.46 24.83 25.99
CA HIS A 21 -13.93 26.19 26.23
C HIS A 21 -12.96 26.92 27.18
N PRO A 22 -12.72 28.24 27.03
CA PRO A 22 -11.80 29.00 27.91
C PRO A 22 -12.12 28.88 29.40
N PHE A 23 -13.40 28.69 29.76
CA PHE A 23 -13.83 28.51 31.15
C PHE A 23 -13.97 27.04 31.59
N CYS A 24 -13.45 26.08 30.83
CA CYS A 24 -13.53 24.66 31.17
C CYS A 24 -12.84 24.33 32.51
N SER A 25 -11.82 25.10 32.91
CA SER A 25 -11.09 24.91 34.17
C SER A 25 -11.69 25.63 35.38
N TYR A 26 -12.74 26.43 35.19
CA TYR A 26 -13.34 27.23 36.27
C TYR A 26 -14.13 26.35 37.26
N SER A 27 -14.49 26.91 38.42
CA SER A 27 -15.21 26.18 39.46
C SER A 27 -16.59 25.69 38.96
N THR A 28 -17.09 24.60 39.54
CA THR A 28 -18.42 24.07 39.22
C THR A 28 -19.51 25.11 39.45
N GLU A 29 -19.43 25.87 40.55
CA GLU A 29 -20.36 26.95 40.86
C GLU A 29 -20.37 28.02 39.77
N PHE A 30 -19.19 28.47 39.32
CA PHE A 30 -19.09 29.43 38.23
C PHE A 30 -19.74 28.89 36.95
N LYS A 31 -19.41 27.65 36.55
CA LYS A 31 -19.97 27.03 35.34
C LYS A 31 -21.49 26.94 35.39
N VAL A 32 -22.06 26.64 36.57
CA VAL A 32 -23.50 26.54 36.76
C VAL A 32 -24.16 27.91 36.64
N MET A 33 -23.64 28.94 37.31
CA MET A 33 -24.19 30.30 37.21
C MET A 33 -24.03 30.86 35.79
N TYR A 34 -22.87 30.63 35.17
CA TYR A 34 -22.57 30.99 33.78
C TYR A 34 -23.57 30.39 32.80
N THR A 35 -23.74 29.07 32.84
CA THR A 35 -24.67 28.38 31.94
C THR A 35 -26.13 28.68 32.25
N SER A 36 -26.48 29.04 33.49
CA SER A 36 -27.81 29.54 33.84
C SER A 36 -28.11 30.83 33.09
N ALA A 37 -27.17 31.78 33.07
CA ALA A 37 -27.31 33.04 32.34
C ALA A 37 -27.39 32.81 30.81
N VAL A 38 -26.53 31.94 30.25
CA VAL A 38 -26.60 31.59 28.81
C VAL A 38 -27.91 30.87 28.47
N THR A 39 -28.47 30.08 29.39
CA THR A 39 -29.78 29.43 29.21
C THR A 39 -30.93 30.44 29.20
N MET A 40 -30.82 31.55 29.94
CA MET A 40 -31.82 32.63 29.88
C MET A 40 -31.91 33.23 28.47
N GLN A 41 -30.77 33.42 27.80
CA GLN A 41 -30.73 33.83 26.40
C GLN A 41 -31.40 32.78 25.50
N ALA A 42 -31.03 31.50 25.66
CA ALA A 42 -31.60 30.40 24.87
C ALA A 42 -33.13 30.30 24.98
N LYS A 43 -33.70 30.68 26.13
CA LYS A 43 -35.15 30.65 26.40
C LYS A 43 -35.95 31.68 25.61
N LEU A 44 -35.32 32.74 25.13
CA LEU A 44 -35.98 33.77 24.32
C LEU A 44 -36.35 33.24 22.93
N ASN A 45 -35.67 32.19 22.47
CA ASN A 45 -35.98 31.55 21.21
C ASN A 45 -37.36 30.87 21.26
N ARG A 46 -38.26 31.27 20.37
CA ARG A 46 -39.65 30.79 20.33
C ARG A 46 -39.81 29.44 19.61
N ASN A 47 -38.85 29.06 18.77
CA ASN A 47 -38.94 27.85 17.94
C ASN A 47 -38.14 26.68 18.52
N ILE A 48 -37.00 26.96 19.15
CA ILE A 48 -36.09 25.99 19.73
C ILE A 48 -36.11 26.11 21.26
N LYS A 49 -36.62 25.07 21.91
CA LYS A 49 -36.51 24.95 23.38
C LYS A 49 -35.02 24.87 23.78
N PRO A 50 -34.61 25.42 24.93
CA PRO A 50 -33.21 25.43 25.36
C PRO A 50 -32.52 24.06 25.32
N LEU A 51 -33.20 22.99 25.75
CA LEU A 51 -32.65 21.62 25.73
C LEU A 51 -32.45 21.03 24.33
N ASN A 52 -32.99 21.67 23.29
CA ASN A 52 -32.79 21.32 21.89
C ASN A 52 -31.80 22.26 21.18
N ASN A 53 -31.26 23.26 21.89
CA ASN A 53 -30.28 24.17 21.35
C ASN A 53 -28.90 23.48 21.33
N PHE A 54 -28.40 23.19 20.12
CA PHE A 54 -27.16 22.47 19.94
C PHE A 54 -25.96 23.19 20.56
N GLU A 55 -25.85 24.50 20.41
CA GLU A 55 -24.71 25.27 20.95
C GLU A 55 -24.77 25.33 22.48
N LEU A 56 -25.96 25.41 23.09
CA LEU A 56 -26.12 25.32 24.54
C LEU A 56 -25.73 23.93 25.07
N GLU A 57 -26.20 22.86 24.41
CA GLU A 57 -25.82 21.49 24.76
C GLU A 57 -24.30 21.30 24.62
N ARG A 58 -23.73 21.83 23.53
CA ARG A 58 -22.30 21.76 23.23
C ARG A 58 -21.49 22.45 24.33
N LEU A 59 -21.88 23.66 24.71
CA LEU A 59 -21.27 24.43 25.79
C LEU A 59 -21.29 23.66 27.11
N MET A 60 -22.45 23.17 27.55
CA MET A 60 -22.57 22.48 28.84
C MET A 60 -21.77 21.17 28.88
N LYS A 61 -21.96 20.29 27.88
CA LYS A 61 -21.43 18.92 27.93
C LYS A 61 -19.98 18.81 27.48
N TYR A 62 -19.61 19.52 26.41
CA TYR A 62 -18.30 19.33 25.75
C TYR A 62 -17.38 20.53 26.00
N GLY A 63 -17.92 21.75 26.00
CA GLY A 63 -17.16 22.96 26.30
C GLY A 63 -16.71 23.04 27.75
N LEU A 64 -17.66 22.97 28.69
CA LEU A 64 -17.44 23.13 30.14
C LEU A 64 -17.34 21.81 30.91
N LYS A 65 -17.61 20.68 30.24
CA LYS A 65 -17.56 19.31 30.78
C LYS A 65 -18.41 19.13 32.05
N MET A 66 -19.61 19.72 32.06
CA MET A 66 -20.55 19.63 33.19
C MET A 66 -21.19 18.23 33.26
N ASN A 67 -21.34 17.70 34.47
CA ASN A 67 -22.05 16.45 34.67
C ASN A 67 -23.59 16.68 34.67
N ALA A 68 -24.38 15.60 34.66
CA ALA A 68 -25.84 15.70 34.61
C ALA A 68 -26.44 16.45 35.82
N GLY A 69 -25.82 16.34 37.00
CA GLY A 69 -26.23 17.05 38.21
C GLY A 69 -26.00 18.56 38.12
N ASP A 70 -24.84 18.97 37.59
CA ASP A 70 -24.50 20.38 37.36
C ASP A 70 -25.46 21.02 36.35
N ILE A 71 -25.75 20.31 35.26
CA ILE A 71 -26.71 20.77 34.23
C ILE A 71 -28.10 20.93 34.85
N ALA A 72 -28.55 19.95 35.64
CA ALA A 72 -29.83 20.06 36.34
C ALA A 72 -29.85 21.22 37.34
N TRP A 73 -28.73 21.54 37.99
CA TRP A 73 -28.61 22.69 38.87
C TRP A 73 -28.73 24.02 38.10
N ALA A 74 -28.03 24.16 36.98
CA ALA A 74 -28.14 25.36 36.14
C ALA A 74 -29.59 25.60 35.66
N LEU A 75 -30.31 24.54 35.32
CA LEU A 75 -31.72 24.65 34.91
C LEU A 75 -32.66 25.04 36.05
N ARG A 76 -32.34 24.71 37.31
CA ARG A 76 -33.15 25.10 38.49
C ARG A 76 -32.96 26.57 38.86
N ASN A 77 -31.75 27.12 38.69
CA ASN A 77 -31.44 28.52 38.97
C ASN A 77 -32.15 29.50 38.02
N LEU A 78 -32.80 29.01 36.97
CA LEU A 78 -33.68 29.81 36.11
C LEU A 78 -34.90 30.39 36.84
N ASN A 79 -35.18 30.02 38.09
CA ASN A 79 -36.20 30.67 38.90
C ASN A 79 -35.67 31.87 39.71
N GLU A 80 -34.35 32.07 39.74
CA GLU A 80 -33.65 33.08 40.54
C GLU A 80 -32.89 34.04 39.61
N HIS A 81 -33.62 34.70 38.71
CA HIS A 81 -33.03 35.50 37.63
C HIS A 81 -32.09 36.61 38.12
N GLU A 82 -32.47 37.33 39.17
CA GLU A 82 -31.67 38.43 39.72
C GLU A 82 -30.34 37.93 40.29
N THR A 83 -30.38 36.87 41.08
CA THR A 83 -29.19 36.25 41.70
C THR A 83 -28.20 35.76 40.66
N VAL A 84 -28.69 35.16 39.56
CA VAL A 84 -27.82 34.73 38.45
C VAL A 84 -27.18 35.92 37.76
N ILE A 85 -27.94 36.98 37.48
CA ILE A 85 -27.42 38.19 36.83
C ILE A 85 -26.35 38.85 37.71
N GLU A 86 -26.64 39.08 38.99
CA GLU A 86 -25.71 39.69 39.95
C GLU A 86 -24.42 38.88 40.04
N TYR A 87 -24.52 37.56 40.18
CA TYR A 87 -23.35 36.69 40.22
C TYR A 87 -22.46 36.86 38.98
N ILE A 88 -23.04 36.92 37.78
CA ILE A 88 -22.27 37.09 36.54
C ILE A 88 -21.59 38.45 36.47
N LEU A 89 -22.28 39.51 36.87
CA LEU A 89 -21.71 40.85 36.91
C LEU A 89 -20.53 40.94 37.90
N ASP A 90 -20.61 40.22 39.03
CA ASP A 90 -19.57 40.22 40.06
C ASP A 90 -18.38 39.30 39.74
N ASN A 91 -18.58 38.25 38.93
CA ASN A 91 -17.58 37.22 38.68
C ASN A 91 -16.90 37.28 37.29
N LEU A 92 -17.42 38.04 36.32
CA LEU A 92 -16.72 38.32 35.06
C LEU A 92 -15.84 39.58 35.21
N LYS A 93 -14.58 39.38 35.61
CA LYS A 93 -13.70 40.46 36.06
C LYS A 93 -12.92 41.12 34.93
N THR A 94 -12.50 40.34 33.95
CA THR A 94 -11.64 40.79 32.85
C THR A 94 -12.45 41.17 31.61
N GLY A 95 -11.88 42.01 30.73
CA GLY A 95 -12.52 42.34 29.46
C GLY A 95 -12.73 41.09 28.60
N GLU A 96 -11.75 40.19 28.62
CA GLU A 96 -11.76 38.93 27.89
C GLU A 96 -12.86 38.00 28.35
N GLU A 97 -13.03 37.85 29.67
CA GLU A 97 -14.11 37.02 30.23
C GLU A 97 -15.49 37.51 29.78
N LYS A 98 -15.68 38.83 29.78
CA LYS A 98 -16.93 39.45 29.34
C LYS A 98 -17.19 39.26 27.85
N ILE A 99 -16.15 39.31 27.02
CA ILE A 99 -16.28 39.10 25.57
C ILE A 99 -16.61 37.64 25.24
N ILE A 100 -15.95 36.67 25.88
CA ILE A 100 -16.27 35.23 25.72
C ILE A 100 -17.71 34.95 26.16
N PHE A 101 -18.16 35.55 27.26
CA PHE A 101 -19.56 35.43 27.69
C PHE A 101 -20.54 35.97 26.63
N LEU A 102 -20.27 37.16 26.08
CA LEU A 102 -21.11 37.70 25.01
C LEU A 102 -21.09 36.82 23.76
N MET A 103 -19.95 36.23 23.40
CA MET A 103 -19.87 35.26 22.30
C MET A 103 -20.80 34.07 22.52
N ASP A 104 -20.85 33.51 23.73
CA ASP A 104 -21.76 32.40 24.05
C ASP A 104 -23.23 32.82 23.99
N LEU A 105 -23.59 34.02 24.50
CA LEU A 105 -24.96 34.54 24.39
C LEU A 105 -25.39 34.64 22.92
N VAL A 106 -24.56 35.24 22.08
CA VAL A 106 -24.87 35.40 20.65
C VAL A 106 -24.87 34.04 19.94
N ASN A 107 -23.91 33.17 20.24
CA ASN A 107 -23.77 31.86 19.58
C ASN A 107 -24.98 30.95 19.87
N VAL A 108 -25.53 31.01 21.08
CA VAL A 108 -26.76 30.30 21.45
C VAL A 108 -28.01 30.93 20.81
N ALA A 109 -28.03 32.25 20.62
CA ALA A 109 -29.11 32.95 19.91
C ALA A 109 -29.18 32.60 18.41
N MET A 110 -28.07 32.19 17.80
CA MET A 110 -27.99 31.77 16.39
C MET A 110 -28.65 30.41 16.07
N ALA A 111 -29.34 29.78 17.03
CA ALA A 111 -29.85 28.41 16.88
C ALA A 111 -30.83 28.20 15.72
N ASP A 112 -31.58 29.24 15.32
CA ASP A 112 -32.50 29.24 14.18
C ASP A 112 -31.89 29.85 12.90
N ASN A 113 -30.56 29.96 12.81
CA ASN A 113 -29.83 30.66 11.74
C ASN A 113 -30.11 32.18 11.68
N PHE A 114 -30.75 32.76 12.70
CA PHE A 114 -31.07 34.18 12.80
C PHE A 114 -31.27 34.56 14.27
N ILE A 115 -30.92 35.80 14.64
CA ILE A 115 -31.08 36.35 15.99
C ILE A 115 -32.32 37.25 16.01
N SER A 116 -33.33 36.90 16.80
CA SER A 116 -34.52 37.74 16.95
C SER A 116 -34.23 39.08 17.64
N SER A 117 -35.12 40.07 17.48
CA SER A 117 -35.00 41.37 18.16
C SER A 117 -34.95 41.23 19.68
N GLU A 118 -35.74 40.30 20.26
CA GLU A 118 -35.77 40.03 21.70
C GLU A 118 -34.44 39.43 22.18
N GLU A 119 -33.87 38.47 21.44
CA GLU A 119 -32.57 37.87 21.73
C GLU A 119 -31.42 38.88 21.61
N ASN A 120 -31.45 39.74 20.60
CA ASN A 120 -30.45 40.78 20.40
C ASN A 120 -30.51 41.83 21.52
N GLU A 121 -31.71 42.29 21.88
CA GLU A 121 -31.91 43.27 22.94
C GLU A 121 -31.44 42.73 24.30
N PHE A 122 -31.68 41.46 24.61
CA PHE A 122 -31.20 40.83 25.84
C PHE A 122 -29.68 40.80 25.91
N ALA A 123 -29.01 40.30 24.86
CA ALA A 123 -27.55 40.22 24.83
C ALA A 123 -26.91 41.62 24.88
N LEU A 124 -27.50 42.62 24.19
CA LEU A 124 -27.05 44.01 24.25
C LEU A 124 -27.21 44.60 25.67
N LYS A 125 -28.33 44.35 26.36
CA LYS A 125 -28.52 44.79 27.75
C LYS A 125 -27.45 44.20 28.68
N PHE A 126 -27.09 42.93 28.50
CA PHE A 126 -25.98 42.32 29.24
C PHE A 126 -24.64 42.98 28.92
N ALA A 127 -24.35 43.24 27.64
CA ALA A 127 -23.13 43.93 27.23
C ALA A 127 -23.01 45.30 27.93
N LEU A 128 -24.07 46.11 27.92
CA LEU A 128 -24.10 47.42 28.57
C LEU A 128 -23.91 47.31 30.09
N LYS A 129 -24.55 46.34 30.76
CA LYS A 129 -24.36 46.09 32.20
C LYS A 129 -22.93 45.66 32.55
N LEU A 130 -22.24 44.96 31.65
CA LEU A 130 -20.85 44.55 31.82
C LEU A 130 -19.84 45.66 31.49
N GLY A 131 -20.32 46.84 31.06
CA GLY A 131 -19.49 47.98 30.66
C GLY A 131 -18.92 47.88 29.24
N ILE A 132 -19.55 47.07 28.37
CA ILE A 132 -19.17 46.90 26.96
C ILE A 132 -20.03 47.82 26.10
N SER A 133 -19.39 48.58 25.21
CA SER A 133 -20.09 49.49 24.30
C SER A 133 -20.85 48.75 23.21
N GLU A 134 -21.90 49.38 22.67
CA GLU A 134 -22.70 48.83 21.56
C GLU A 134 -21.85 48.49 20.33
N ASN A 135 -20.82 49.30 20.03
CA ASN A 135 -19.88 49.03 18.93
C ASN A 135 -19.11 47.72 19.11
N ILE A 136 -18.69 47.40 20.34
CA ILE A 136 -17.96 46.16 20.65
C ILE A 136 -18.94 44.98 20.63
N TYR A 137 -20.17 45.17 21.13
CA TYR A 137 -21.22 44.16 21.02
C TYR A 137 -21.51 43.80 19.56
N GLU A 138 -21.71 44.79 18.68
CA GLU A 138 -21.94 44.55 17.26
C GLU A 138 -20.74 43.90 16.57
N LEU A 139 -19.50 44.18 17.00
CA LEU A 139 -18.31 43.46 16.54
C LEU A 139 -18.36 41.97 16.91
N VAL A 140 -18.65 41.65 18.18
CA VAL A 140 -18.78 40.27 18.66
C VAL A 140 -19.91 39.55 17.94
N LYS A 141 -21.05 40.21 17.79
CA LYS A 141 -22.20 39.66 17.08
C LYS A 141 -21.88 39.35 15.63
N LYS A 142 -21.25 40.30 14.92
CA LYS A 142 -20.82 40.11 13.54
C LYS A 142 -19.84 38.95 13.41
N TYR A 143 -18.90 38.80 14.34
CA TYR A 143 -17.96 37.68 14.35
C TYR A 143 -18.69 36.33 14.43
N ILE A 144 -19.65 36.17 15.34
CA ILE A 144 -20.44 34.94 15.49
C ILE A 144 -21.33 34.67 14.27
N VAL A 145 -21.97 35.71 13.70
CA VAL A 145 -22.76 35.58 12.47
C VAL A 145 -21.87 35.11 11.31
N CYS A 146 -20.71 35.73 11.09
CA CYS A 146 -19.76 35.29 10.08
C CYS A 146 -19.24 33.86 10.35
N ALA A 147 -19.08 33.48 11.62
CA ALA A 147 -18.69 32.13 12.00
C ALA A 147 -19.78 31.11 11.62
N PHE A 148 -21.04 31.47 11.81
CA PHE A 148 -22.20 30.65 11.48
C PHE A 148 -22.41 30.50 9.96
N GLU A 149 -22.24 31.59 9.21
CA GLU A 149 -22.41 31.65 7.75
C GLU A 149 -21.21 31.08 6.96
N ASP A 150 -20.21 30.51 7.64
CA ASP A 150 -18.96 30.00 7.03
C ASP A 150 -18.18 31.07 6.20
N ASN A 151 -18.33 32.36 6.52
CA ASN A 151 -17.59 33.45 5.87
C ASN A 151 -16.16 33.57 6.45
N VAL A 152 -15.27 32.67 6.03
CA VAL A 152 -13.91 32.50 6.58
C VAL A 152 -13.08 33.79 6.53
N LYS A 153 -13.14 34.54 5.42
CA LYS A 153 -12.30 35.72 5.21
C LYS A 153 -12.65 36.82 6.21
N GLU A 154 -13.94 37.12 6.35
CA GLU A 154 -14.41 38.16 7.25
C GLU A 154 -14.27 37.73 8.72
N CYS A 155 -14.57 36.48 9.03
CA CYS A 155 -14.38 35.91 10.36
C CYS A 155 -12.92 36.04 10.84
N PHE A 156 -11.95 35.84 9.94
CA PHE A 156 -10.53 36.00 10.26
C PHE A 156 -10.11 37.45 10.51
N GLU A 157 -10.63 38.41 9.73
CA GLU A 157 -10.36 39.83 9.98
C GLU A 157 -10.99 40.33 11.29
N LEU A 158 -12.22 39.90 11.60
CA LEU A 158 -12.88 40.20 12.86
C LEU A 158 -12.15 39.58 14.06
N ALA A 159 -11.67 38.34 13.93
CA ALA A 159 -10.85 37.69 14.95
C ALA A 159 -9.58 38.48 15.29
N LYS A 160 -8.88 39.04 14.28
CA LYS A 160 -7.72 39.91 14.50
C LYS A 160 -8.09 41.19 15.26
N ILE A 161 -9.21 41.82 14.90
CA ILE A 161 -9.68 43.04 15.58
C ILE A 161 -9.98 42.73 17.05
N ILE A 162 -10.70 41.65 17.32
CA ILE A 162 -11.02 41.22 18.69
C ILE A 162 -9.75 40.94 19.48
N LYS A 163 -8.79 40.18 18.92
CA LYS A 163 -7.50 39.91 19.58
C LYS A 163 -6.68 41.16 19.85
N ASN A 164 -6.70 42.15 18.95
CA ASN A 164 -6.01 43.42 19.16
C ASN A 164 -6.63 44.25 20.29
N LEU A 165 -7.96 44.22 20.42
CA LEU A 165 -8.68 44.89 21.52
C LEU A 165 -8.54 44.13 22.84
N TYR A 166 -8.40 42.81 22.77
CA TYR A 166 -8.40 41.88 23.91
C TYR A 166 -7.23 40.89 23.80
N PRO A 167 -5.99 41.31 24.09
CA PRO A 167 -4.79 40.54 23.77
C PRO A 167 -4.64 39.21 24.50
N LYS A 168 -5.35 38.99 25.61
CA LYS A 168 -5.35 37.69 26.31
C LYS A 168 -6.30 36.67 25.70
N ILE A 169 -7.16 37.05 24.75
CA ILE A 169 -7.93 36.09 23.95
C ILE A 169 -6.99 35.49 22.92
N GLU A 170 -6.71 34.20 23.05
CA GLU A 170 -5.92 33.46 22.08
C GLU A 170 -6.78 33.06 20.87
N LEU A 171 -6.13 32.74 19.74
CA LEU A 171 -6.88 32.31 18.55
C LEU A 171 -7.64 31.01 18.80
N ILE A 172 -7.14 30.15 19.70
CA ILE A 172 -7.81 28.90 20.08
C ILE A 172 -9.14 29.15 20.80
N ASP A 173 -9.24 30.23 21.59
CA ASP A 173 -10.47 30.65 22.27
C ASP A 173 -11.52 31.09 21.24
N LEU A 174 -11.10 31.83 20.22
CA LEU A 174 -11.95 32.23 19.10
C LEU A 174 -12.36 31.02 18.23
N LYS A 175 -11.46 30.05 18.04
CA LYS A 175 -11.72 28.82 17.30
C LYS A 175 -12.80 27.96 17.95
N TYR A 176 -13.06 28.15 19.25
CA TYR A 176 -14.21 27.55 19.92
C TYR A 176 -15.54 27.89 19.24
N PHE A 177 -15.66 29.13 18.75
CA PHE A 177 -16.85 29.67 18.11
C PHE A 177 -16.80 29.51 16.58
N ALA A 178 -15.63 29.71 15.98
CA ALA A 178 -15.41 29.60 14.54
C ALA A 178 -14.38 28.51 14.20
N LEU A 179 -14.81 27.29 13.88
CA LEU A 179 -13.89 26.20 13.54
C LEU A 179 -13.09 26.43 12.26
N GLN A 180 -13.56 27.32 11.39
CA GLN A 180 -12.96 27.65 10.10
C GLN A 180 -11.73 28.54 10.20
N ILE A 181 -11.51 29.21 11.34
CA ILE A 181 -10.27 29.99 11.53
C ILE A 181 -9.12 29.04 11.86
N TYR A 182 -7.97 29.33 11.27
CA TYR A 182 -6.76 28.53 11.40
C TYR A 182 -5.55 29.44 11.62
N GLU A 183 -4.59 28.97 12.41
CA GLU A 183 -3.26 29.58 12.46
C GLU A 183 -2.31 28.77 11.58
N SER A 184 -1.45 29.46 10.83
CA SER A 184 -0.34 28.80 10.16
C SER A 184 0.89 28.99 11.02
N VAL A 185 1.31 27.93 11.72
CA VAL A 185 2.56 27.93 12.46
C VAL A 185 3.72 27.53 11.56
N GLU A 186 4.89 28.09 11.80
CA GLU A 186 6.13 27.58 11.22
C GLU A 186 6.77 26.63 12.21
N CYS A 187 7.10 25.41 11.78
CA CYS A 187 7.86 24.47 12.62
C CYS A 187 9.35 24.62 12.32
N THR A 188 10.12 25.05 13.32
CA THR A 188 11.55 25.34 13.15
C THR A 188 12.43 24.38 13.94
N GLN A 189 13.68 24.22 13.51
CA GLN A 189 14.67 23.42 14.23
C GLN A 189 14.91 23.92 15.66
N ARG A 190 14.77 25.23 15.90
CA ARG A 190 14.95 25.86 17.22
C ARG A 190 13.90 25.36 18.21
N GLU A 191 12.63 25.33 17.82
CA GLU A 191 11.54 24.86 18.68
C GLU A 191 11.72 23.40 19.10
N ILE A 192 12.14 22.54 18.17
CA ILE A 192 12.43 21.12 18.45
C ILE A 192 13.53 21.00 19.51
N LYS A 193 14.60 21.80 19.42
CA LYS A 193 15.72 21.77 20.37
C LYS A 193 15.32 22.26 21.76
N GLU A 194 14.50 23.30 21.84
CA GLU A 194 14.07 23.90 23.10
C GLU A 194 13.05 23.04 23.84
N LYS A 195 12.01 22.58 23.14
CA LYS A 195 10.88 21.86 23.76
C LYS A 195 11.10 20.36 23.89
N LYS A 196 12.00 19.77 23.08
CA LYS A 196 12.23 18.33 22.89
C LYS A 196 11.01 17.55 22.37
N GLU A 197 9.82 17.85 22.87
CA GLU A 197 8.54 17.35 22.36
C GLU A 197 7.71 18.51 21.81
N VAL A 198 7.38 18.44 20.52
CA VAL A 198 6.57 19.45 19.84
C VAL A 198 5.35 18.78 19.23
N ARG A 199 4.17 19.30 19.53
CA ARG A 199 2.90 18.85 18.94
C ARG A 199 2.26 19.99 18.16
N ILE A 200 1.82 19.68 16.95
CA ILE A 200 1.23 20.62 16.00
C ILE A 200 -0.14 20.09 15.57
N THR A 201 -1.17 20.92 15.68
CA THR A 201 -2.57 20.51 15.50
C THR A 201 -3.37 21.28 14.44
N ASP A 202 -2.72 22.20 13.71
CA ASP A 202 -3.37 23.01 12.68
C ASP A 202 -2.46 23.12 11.44
N ARG A 203 -2.52 24.24 10.70
CA ARG A 203 -1.67 24.45 9.53
C ARG A 203 -0.24 24.67 9.94
N CYS A 204 0.67 23.96 9.27
CA CYS A 204 2.10 24.08 9.50
C CYS A 204 2.86 24.31 8.20
N GLN A 205 3.83 25.22 8.22
CA GLN A 205 4.86 25.33 7.20
C GLN A 205 6.18 24.81 7.78
N ILE A 206 6.89 23.98 7.02
CA ILE A 206 8.28 23.58 7.30
C ILE A 206 9.12 24.08 6.14
N TYR A 207 9.84 25.19 6.32
CA TYR A 207 10.67 25.76 5.26
C TYR A 207 12.02 25.05 5.15
N ASP A 208 12.68 24.83 6.28
CA ASP A 208 14.01 24.24 6.35
C ASP A 208 14.00 22.75 6.69
N ASP A 209 15.15 22.09 6.53
CA ASP A 209 15.35 20.72 6.98
C ASP A 209 15.28 20.65 8.53
N ILE A 210 14.46 19.73 9.06
CA ILE A 210 14.32 19.45 10.50
C ILE A 210 15.06 18.17 10.85
N VAL A 211 15.85 18.19 11.91
CA VAL A 211 16.53 17.03 12.49
C VAL A 211 15.89 16.66 13.84
N LEU A 212 15.42 15.42 13.93
CA LEU A 212 14.91 14.81 15.14
C LEU A 212 15.99 13.90 15.74
N ALA A 213 16.79 14.47 16.65
CA ALA A 213 17.84 13.77 17.37
C ALA A 213 17.26 12.85 18.47
N ARG A 214 18.10 11.96 19.03
CA ARG A 214 17.71 11.10 20.15
C ARG A 214 17.08 11.89 21.30
N GLY A 215 15.90 11.43 21.73
CA GLY A 215 15.14 12.07 22.81
C GLY A 215 14.25 13.23 22.37
N THR A 216 14.17 13.52 21.07
CA THR A 216 13.15 14.45 20.53
C THR A 216 11.96 13.71 19.93
N LYS A 217 10.80 14.35 20.00
CA LYS A 217 9.54 13.87 19.46
C LYS A 217 8.79 15.00 18.75
N LEU A 218 8.35 14.74 17.52
CA LEU A 218 7.52 15.65 16.75
C LEU A 218 6.21 14.96 16.39
N VAL A 219 5.09 15.58 16.76
CA VAL A 219 3.74 15.04 16.56
C VAL A 219 2.94 16.02 15.71
N PHE A 220 2.39 15.52 14.61
CA PHE A 220 1.36 16.18 13.83
C PHE A 220 0.05 15.46 14.07
N ASP A 221 -0.96 16.17 14.57
CA ASP A 221 -2.25 15.58 14.92
C ASP A 221 -3.39 16.47 14.42
N HIS A 222 -4.15 16.02 13.42
CA HIS A 222 -5.12 16.86 12.70
C HIS A 222 -4.50 18.08 11.98
N ALA A 223 -3.22 17.98 11.61
CA ALA A 223 -2.47 19.08 11.01
C ALA A 223 -2.54 19.07 9.47
N LEU A 224 -2.49 20.27 8.88
CA LEU A 224 -2.23 20.46 7.44
C LEU A 224 -0.82 20.98 7.26
N VAL A 225 0.10 20.09 6.90
CA VAL A 225 1.53 20.40 6.80
C VAL A 225 1.93 20.61 5.36
N ARG A 226 2.50 21.77 5.07
CA ARG A 226 3.21 22.05 3.81
C ARG A 226 4.70 22.06 4.11
N ILE A 227 5.42 21.17 3.46
CA ILE A 227 6.83 20.94 3.76
C ILE A 227 7.67 21.25 2.52
N TYR A 228 8.57 22.22 2.63
CA TYR A 228 9.54 22.66 1.63
C TYR A 228 10.91 21.99 1.89
N GLY A 229 11.36 21.97 3.15
CA GLY A 229 12.50 21.20 3.64
C GLY A 229 12.23 19.70 3.78
N ASN A 230 13.00 18.97 4.57
CA ASN A 230 12.83 17.52 4.82
C ASN A 230 12.91 17.25 6.33
N ILE A 231 12.38 16.11 6.79
CA ILE A 231 12.55 15.66 8.18
C ILE A 231 13.57 14.53 8.20
N LEU A 232 14.65 14.69 8.96
CA LEU A 232 15.68 13.68 9.20
C LEU A 232 15.56 13.16 10.64
N LEU A 233 15.43 11.85 10.80
CA LEU A 233 15.41 11.20 12.11
C LEU A 233 16.77 10.56 12.40
N ASP A 234 17.44 11.09 13.42
CA ASP A 234 18.72 10.66 13.97
C ASP A 234 18.56 10.25 15.45
N GLY A 235 17.66 9.28 15.67
CA GLY A 235 17.30 8.71 16.97
C GLY A 235 15.99 9.25 17.55
N GLY A 236 15.35 10.24 16.91
CA GLY A 236 14.09 10.84 17.35
C GLY A 236 12.83 10.09 16.89
N THR A 237 11.66 10.57 17.31
CA THR A 237 10.35 10.01 16.94
C THR A 237 9.50 11.01 16.16
N LEU A 238 8.90 10.56 15.06
CA LEU A 238 7.92 11.32 14.27
C LEU A 238 6.57 10.59 14.28
N GLU A 239 5.52 11.30 14.69
CA GLU A 239 4.14 10.83 14.64
C GLU A 239 3.30 11.74 13.74
N ILE A 240 2.62 11.17 12.75
CA ILE A 240 1.72 11.87 11.82
C ILE A 240 0.36 11.20 11.91
N ILE A 241 -0.60 11.84 12.55
CA ILE A 241 -1.88 11.27 12.94
C ILE A 241 -3.00 12.17 12.39
N ASN A 242 -3.98 11.60 11.69
CA ASN A 242 -5.13 12.34 11.13
C ASN A 242 -4.74 13.59 10.32
N SER A 243 -3.56 13.58 9.69
CA SER A 243 -2.92 14.78 9.16
C SER A 243 -2.72 14.70 7.65
N LYS A 244 -2.67 15.86 7.00
CA LYS A 244 -2.35 15.97 5.57
C LYS A 244 -0.97 16.57 5.37
N PHE A 245 -0.10 15.85 4.70
CA PHE A 245 1.22 16.30 4.30
C PHE A 245 1.23 16.63 2.81
N ILE A 246 1.65 17.84 2.45
CA ILE A 246 1.78 18.29 1.06
C ILE A 246 3.22 18.72 0.83
N ARG A 247 3.92 17.98 -0.04
CA ARG A 247 5.29 18.31 -0.43
C ARG A 247 5.30 19.57 -1.29
N LYS A 248 6.17 20.52 -0.94
CA LYS A 248 6.41 21.80 -1.62
C LYS A 248 7.88 22.01 -1.99
N SER A 249 8.70 20.97 -1.89
CA SER A 249 10.10 21.04 -2.31
C SER A 249 10.25 21.34 -3.78
N ASP A 250 11.43 21.81 -4.13
CA ASP A 250 12.04 21.71 -5.46
C ASP A 250 13.00 20.51 -5.58
N SER A 251 13.23 19.77 -4.49
CA SER A 251 14.13 18.62 -4.43
C SER A 251 13.40 17.28 -4.61
N HIS A 252 14.07 16.31 -5.24
CA HIS A 252 13.64 14.92 -5.31
C HIS A 252 14.11 14.06 -4.11
N ARG A 253 14.62 14.69 -3.05
CA ARG A 253 14.94 13.99 -1.79
C ARG A 253 13.66 13.45 -1.13
N ALA A 254 13.81 12.39 -0.32
CA ALA A 254 12.70 11.86 0.46
C ALA A 254 12.23 12.89 1.49
N CYS A 255 10.91 13.04 1.64
CA CYS A 255 10.29 13.94 2.61
C CYS A 255 10.74 13.63 4.05
N ILE A 256 10.77 12.34 4.41
CA ILE A 256 11.19 11.82 5.70
C ILE A 256 12.37 10.86 5.47
N ASN A 257 13.49 11.11 6.16
CA ASN A 257 14.69 10.27 6.11
C ASN A 257 14.95 9.68 7.50
N VAL A 258 15.15 8.37 7.60
CA VAL A 258 15.42 7.67 8.86
C VAL A 258 16.78 7.00 8.76
N LYS A 259 17.73 7.44 9.59
CA LYS A 259 19.14 7.00 9.51
C LYS A 259 19.67 6.28 10.75
N ASP A 260 18.99 6.40 11.88
CA ASP A 260 19.40 5.76 13.14
C ASP A 260 18.45 4.63 13.56
N ALA A 261 18.98 3.61 14.24
CA ALA A 261 18.25 2.41 14.64
C ALA A 261 17.20 2.66 15.73
N TYR A 262 17.33 3.72 16.53
CA TYR A 262 16.35 4.12 17.55
C TYR A 262 15.23 4.99 16.98
N SER A 263 15.37 5.47 15.75
CA SER A 263 14.36 6.33 15.12
C SER A 263 13.06 5.58 14.88
N ARG A 264 11.93 6.26 15.14
CA ARG A 264 10.59 5.70 14.93
C ARG A 264 9.70 6.64 14.15
N VAL A 265 9.06 6.13 13.11
CA VAL A 265 8.05 6.85 12.32
C VAL A 265 6.71 6.14 12.46
N ILE A 266 5.69 6.87 12.90
CA ILE A 266 4.31 6.40 12.99
C ILE A 266 3.45 7.31 12.10
N VAL A 267 2.77 6.73 11.13
CA VAL A 267 1.84 7.43 10.24
C VAL A 267 0.50 6.72 10.33
N GLU A 268 -0.54 7.43 10.78
CA GLU A 268 -1.89 6.90 10.91
C GLU A 268 -2.89 7.89 10.32
N LYS A 269 -3.81 7.43 9.47
CA LYS A 269 -4.88 8.26 8.89
C LYS A 269 -4.32 9.51 8.20
N CYS A 270 -3.23 9.34 7.45
CA CYS A 270 -2.54 10.43 6.78
C CYS A 270 -2.89 10.49 5.28
N GLU A 271 -3.07 11.70 4.75
CA GLU A 271 -2.95 11.95 3.31
C GLU A 271 -1.59 12.59 3.00
N ALA A 272 -0.72 11.86 2.30
CA ALA A 272 0.59 12.35 1.88
C ALA A 272 0.63 12.57 0.35
N ASP A 273 0.49 13.83 -0.07
CA ASP A 273 0.70 14.25 -1.46
C ASP A 273 2.16 14.63 -1.67
N CYS A 274 2.92 13.76 -2.32
CA CYS A 274 4.32 14.02 -2.61
C CYS A 274 4.52 14.93 -3.83
N ARG A 275 3.44 15.29 -4.56
CA ARG A 275 3.46 16.28 -5.64
C ARG A 275 4.52 16.01 -6.74
N ASN A 276 4.85 14.74 -6.94
CA ASN A 276 5.92 14.24 -7.79
C ASN A 276 7.35 14.66 -7.39
N TYR A 277 7.55 15.08 -6.14
CA TYR A 277 8.85 15.39 -5.55
C TYR A 277 9.35 14.23 -4.70
N GLY A 278 10.04 13.29 -5.34
CA GLY A 278 10.77 12.24 -4.63
C GLY A 278 9.85 11.25 -3.91
N MET A 279 10.34 10.80 -2.75
CA MET A 279 9.75 9.73 -1.93
C MET A 279 9.07 10.33 -0.69
N PHE A 280 8.14 9.60 -0.08
CA PHE A 280 7.58 10.00 1.21
C PHE A 280 8.53 9.62 2.35
N ILE A 281 8.91 8.35 2.45
CA ILE A 281 9.79 7.84 3.51
C ILE A 281 10.96 7.08 2.90
N ARG A 282 12.18 7.45 3.30
CA ARG A 282 13.39 6.64 3.10
C ARG A 282 13.95 6.26 4.45
N ALA A 283 13.83 4.98 4.81
CA ALA A 283 14.26 4.45 6.10
C ALA A 283 15.37 3.41 5.93
N GLU A 284 16.60 3.84 6.16
CA GLU A 284 17.81 2.99 6.15
C GLU A 284 18.02 2.30 7.49
N ALA A 285 17.36 2.78 8.54
CA ALA A 285 17.36 2.23 9.88
C ALA A 285 16.00 2.49 10.55
N GLY A 286 15.86 2.06 11.81
CA GLY A 286 14.71 2.37 12.65
C GLY A 286 13.47 1.53 12.37
N GLU A 287 12.34 1.98 12.90
CA GLU A 287 11.03 1.32 12.79
C GLU A 287 10.01 2.24 12.11
N VAL A 288 9.26 1.71 11.14
CA VAL A 288 8.24 2.45 10.38
C VAL A 288 6.91 1.71 10.47
N SER A 289 5.87 2.41 10.93
CA SER A 289 4.48 1.94 10.93
C SER A 289 3.62 2.92 10.16
N VAL A 290 2.92 2.45 9.12
CA VAL A 290 1.99 3.23 8.30
C VAL A 290 0.64 2.52 8.27
N LYS A 291 -0.41 3.17 8.77
CA LYS A 291 -1.75 2.59 8.89
C LYS A 291 -2.82 3.52 8.35
N ASP A 292 -3.83 2.95 7.70
CA ASP A 292 -5.05 3.68 7.31
C ASP A 292 -4.76 4.96 6.51
N SER A 293 -3.70 4.96 5.69
CA SER A 293 -3.13 6.17 5.08
C SER A 293 -3.06 6.09 3.56
N ASN A 294 -3.14 7.25 2.91
CA ASN A 294 -3.04 7.43 1.46
C ASN A 294 -1.75 8.15 1.10
N ILE A 295 -0.87 7.52 0.33
CA ILE A 295 0.41 8.09 -0.12
C ILE A 295 0.44 8.10 -1.64
N TYR A 296 0.67 9.25 -2.26
CA TYR A 296 0.49 9.37 -3.71
C TYR A 296 1.37 10.44 -4.37
N HIS A 297 1.47 10.37 -5.70
CA HIS A 297 2.30 11.24 -6.56
C HIS A 297 3.79 11.23 -6.14
N THR A 298 4.42 10.06 -6.11
CA THR A 298 5.86 9.92 -5.81
C THR A 298 6.64 9.62 -7.08
N THR A 299 7.88 10.09 -7.15
CA THR A 299 8.78 9.86 -8.31
C THR A 299 10.21 9.59 -7.85
N ARG A 300 11.08 9.17 -8.78
CA ARG A 300 12.53 8.97 -8.58
C ARG A 300 12.90 7.90 -7.53
N GLY A 301 11.92 7.28 -6.89
CA GLY A 301 12.07 6.13 -6.00
C GLY A 301 10.72 5.72 -5.43
N ALA A 302 10.73 4.59 -4.72
CA ALA A 302 9.55 4.08 -4.02
C ALA A 302 8.95 5.14 -3.07
N ALA A 303 7.62 5.21 -2.97
CA ALA A 303 6.98 6.07 -1.98
C ALA A 303 7.48 5.79 -0.55
N ILE A 304 7.66 4.50 -0.23
CA ILE A 304 8.34 4.04 0.98
C ILE A 304 9.51 3.14 0.58
N ARG A 305 10.71 3.53 1.00
CA ARG A 305 11.95 2.78 0.80
C ARG A 305 12.52 2.35 2.13
N PHE A 306 12.69 1.04 2.35
CA PHE A 306 12.94 0.49 3.68
C PHE A 306 14.04 -0.58 3.72
N TRP A 307 14.96 -0.43 4.67
CA TRP A 307 15.99 -1.40 5.07
C TRP A 307 16.22 -1.45 6.59
N GLY A 308 15.32 -0.83 7.37
CA GLY A 308 15.45 -0.72 8.81
C GLY A 308 15.13 -2.02 9.55
N LYS A 309 14.80 -1.90 10.83
CA LYS A 309 14.55 -3.03 11.73
C LYS A 309 13.15 -3.62 11.56
N ARG A 310 12.11 -2.79 11.52
CA ARG A 310 10.71 -3.22 11.41
C ARG A 310 9.88 -2.33 10.50
N LEU A 311 9.07 -2.95 9.64
CA LEU A 311 8.10 -2.29 8.76
C LEU A 311 6.70 -2.88 8.96
N ASP A 312 5.72 -2.06 9.27
CA ASP A 312 4.29 -2.45 9.29
C ASP A 312 3.50 -1.48 8.41
N ILE A 313 2.92 -1.98 7.31
CA ILE A 313 2.03 -1.22 6.42
C ILE A 313 0.68 -1.93 6.40
N GLU A 314 -0.37 -1.24 6.82
CA GLU A 314 -1.70 -1.84 7.01
C GLU A 314 -2.81 -0.91 6.52
N ARG A 315 -3.75 -1.43 5.72
CA ARG A 315 -4.91 -0.67 5.24
C ARG A 315 -4.55 0.66 4.57
N CYS A 316 -3.46 0.65 3.80
CA CYS A 316 -2.97 1.83 3.09
C CYS A 316 -3.35 1.80 1.61
N SER A 317 -3.45 2.99 1.00
CA SER A 317 -3.54 3.15 -0.45
C SER A 317 -2.30 3.86 -0.98
N PHE A 318 -1.73 3.30 -2.06
CA PHE A 318 -0.64 3.91 -2.82
C PHE A 318 -1.11 4.16 -4.24
N SER A 319 -0.97 5.40 -4.74
CA SER A 319 -1.38 5.72 -6.10
C SER A 319 -0.42 6.62 -6.85
N ARG A 320 -0.25 6.33 -8.15
CA ARG A 320 0.63 7.10 -9.05
C ARG A 320 2.04 7.23 -8.47
N CYS A 321 2.60 6.08 -8.10
CA CYS A 321 3.92 5.96 -7.53
C CYS A 321 4.88 5.39 -8.59
N TYR A 322 5.88 6.18 -8.98
CA TYR A 322 6.82 5.84 -10.03
C TYR A 322 8.25 5.73 -9.50
N SER A 323 8.90 4.61 -9.77
CA SER A 323 10.31 4.37 -9.42
C SER A 323 11.10 3.90 -10.64
N PRO A 324 12.23 4.54 -11.01
CA PRO A 324 13.12 3.99 -12.03
C PRO A 324 13.89 2.75 -11.53
N GLU A 325 13.79 2.44 -10.23
CA GLU A 325 14.40 1.27 -9.61
C GLU A 325 13.33 0.19 -9.32
N ASP A 326 13.40 -0.50 -8.19
CA ASP A 326 12.44 -1.53 -7.80
C ASP A 326 11.38 -0.94 -6.86
N GLY A 327 10.17 -1.52 -6.88
CA GLY A 327 9.07 -1.17 -5.99
C GLY A 327 8.54 0.24 -6.24
N GLY A 328 7.53 0.42 -7.10
CA GLY A 328 7.02 1.75 -7.45
C GLY A 328 6.46 2.48 -6.23
N ALA A 329 5.67 1.79 -5.42
CA ALA A 329 5.13 2.29 -4.17
C ALA A 329 5.98 1.91 -2.96
N VAL A 330 6.35 0.63 -2.82
CA VAL A 330 7.10 0.14 -1.66
C VAL A 330 8.29 -0.69 -2.10
N MET A 331 9.47 -0.34 -1.60
CA MET A 331 10.66 -1.17 -1.71
C MET A 331 11.17 -1.53 -0.31
N ALA A 332 10.94 -2.76 0.11
CA ALA A 332 11.35 -3.28 1.41
C ALA A 332 12.42 -4.36 1.24
N ARG A 333 13.68 -4.07 1.59
CA ARG A 333 14.84 -4.95 1.36
C ARG A 333 15.43 -5.54 2.64
N GLY A 334 14.89 -5.25 3.81
CA GLY A 334 15.41 -5.74 5.09
C GLY A 334 14.43 -5.54 6.23
N GLY A 335 14.80 -6.04 7.41
CA GLY A 335 13.99 -6.01 8.63
C GLY A 335 12.79 -6.95 8.60
N ASP A 336 12.13 -7.08 9.74
CA ASP A 336 10.87 -7.82 9.83
C ASP A 336 9.73 -6.95 9.28
N GLY A 337 9.11 -7.40 8.20
CA GLY A 337 8.13 -6.61 7.45
C GLY A 337 6.76 -7.26 7.33
N SER A 338 5.71 -6.44 7.36
CA SER A 338 4.35 -6.82 7.02
C SER A 338 3.70 -5.73 6.16
N ILE A 339 3.11 -6.13 5.03
CA ILE A 339 2.31 -5.27 4.16
C ILE A 339 0.96 -5.97 3.97
N ARG A 340 -0.11 -5.40 4.50
CA ARG A 340 -1.41 -6.08 4.49
C ARG A 340 -2.62 -5.19 4.27
N ASP A 341 -3.64 -5.77 3.66
CA ASP A 341 -4.92 -5.12 3.41
C ASP A 341 -4.75 -3.80 2.61
N CYS A 342 -3.74 -3.73 1.73
CA CYS A 342 -3.35 -2.51 1.03
C CYS A 342 -3.86 -2.48 -0.42
N ARG A 343 -4.02 -1.28 -0.97
CA ARG A 343 -4.35 -1.05 -2.39
C ARG A 343 -3.20 -0.31 -3.09
N PHE A 344 -2.86 -0.77 -4.28
CA PHE A 344 -1.85 -0.16 -5.14
C PHE A 344 -2.48 0.14 -6.51
N THR A 345 -2.37 1.37 -6.97
CA THR A 345 -3.02 1.83 -8.21
C THR A 345 -2.07 2.67 -9.05
N ASP A 346 -2.00 2.42 -10.36
CA ASP A 346 -1.16 3.18 -11.29
C ASP A 346 0.31 3.27 -10.81
N CYS A 347 0.85 2.16 -10.32
CA CYS A 347 2.24 2.09 -9.83
C CYS A 347 3.15 1.48 -10.90
N GLU A 348 4.32 2.06 -11.07
CA GLU A 348 5.27 1.63 -12.09
C GLU A 348 6.70 1.57 -11.55
N ALA A 349 7.40 0.49 -11.90
CA ALA A 349 8.80 0.29 -11.55
C ALA A 349 9.56 -0.58 -12.56
N ARG A 350 10.88 -0.68 -12.42
CA ARG A 350 11.67 -1.66 -13.19
C ARG A 350 11.31 -3.09 -12.82
N ARG A 351 11.19 -3.37 -11.52
CA ARG A 351 10.75 -4.66 -10.94
C ARG A 351 9.78 -4.41 -9.80
N GLY A 352 8.69 -5.17 -9.75
CA GLY A 352 7.67 -5.00 -8.71
C GLY A 352 6.95 -3.68 -8.88
N GLY A 353 6.07 -3.59 -9.88
CA GLY A 353 5.46 -2.31 -10.31
C GLY A 353 4.87 -1.52 -9.15
N ALA A 354 4.27 -2.23 -8.18
CA ALA A 354 3.90 -1.66 -6.89
C ALA A 354 4.91 -1.97 -5.78
N VAL A 355 5.27 -3.25 -5.60
CA VAL A 355 6.03 -3.69 -4.42
C VAL A 355 7.24 -4.52 -4.82
N PHE A 356 8.40 -4.14 -4.29
CA PHE A 356 9.55 -5.02 -4.16
C PHE A 356 9.72 -5.39 -2.69
N ALA A 357 9.82 -6.67 -2.38
CA ALA A 357 9.93 -7.16 -1.01
C ALA A 357 10.98 -8.28 -0.88
N ALA A 358 11.73 -8.28 0.22
CA ALA A 358 12.61 -9.38 0.63
C ALA A 358 11.82 -10.50 1.35
N ASP A 359 12.46 -11.65 1.52
CA ASP A 359 11.91 -12.84 2.18
C ASP A 359 11.46 -12.61 3.63
N SER A 360 12.06 -11.66 4.34
CA SER A 360 11.65 -11.26 5.69
C SER A 360 10.35 -10.43 5.73
N VAL A 361 9.79 -10.08 4.57
CA VAL A 361 8.59 -9.23 4.45
C VAL A 361 7.40 -10.08 4.01
N LYS A 362 6.33 -10.06 4.80
CA LYS A 362 5.08 -10.77 4.52
C LYS A 362 4.10 -9.85 3.80
N LEU A 363 3.37 -10.38 2.81
CA LEU A 363 2.40 -9.60 2.02
C LEU A 363 1.04 -10.30 2.01
N ASN A 364 -0.03 -9.67 2.51
CA ASN A 364 -1.32 -10.36 2.64
C ASN A 364 -2.50 -9.49 2.21
N LYS A 365 -3.45 -10.04 1.47
CA LYS A 365 -4.73 -9.37 1.14
C LYS A 365 -4.54 -8.01 0.44
N CYS A 366 -3.63 -7.95 -0.53
CA CYS A 366 -3.35 -6.73 -1.27
C CYS A 366 -4.04 -6.74 -2.64
N HIS A 367 -4.55 -5.58 -3.05
CA HIS A 367 -5.19 -5.38 -4.34
C HIS A 367 -4.34 -4.48 -5.24
N PHE A 368 -4.10 -4.90 -6.46
CA PHE A 368 -3.24 -4.21 -7.43
C PHE A 368 -4.02 -3.88 -8.70
N THR A 369 -4.00 -2.61 -9.08
CA THR A 369 -4.71 -2.12 -10.27
C THR A 369 -3.76 -1.34 -11.15
N ASN A 370 -3.70 -1.67 -12.45
CA ASN A 370 -2.88 -0.96 -13.44
C ASN A 370 -1.42 -0.77 -13.00
N CYS A 371 -0.84 -1.82 -12.42
CA CYS A 371 0.58 -1.82 -12.04
C CYS A 371 1.41 -2.41 -13.17
N ASN A 372 2.49 -1.72 -13.55
CA ASN A 372 3.25 -2.01 -14.76
C ASN A 372 4.75 -2.09 -14.47
N VAL A 373 5.46 -2.93 -15.23
CA VAL A 373 6.92 -3.09 -15.11
C VAL A 373 7.65 -3.17 -16.43
N ALA A 374 8.93 -2.79 -16.40
CA ALA A 374 9.86 -3.00 -17.51
C ALA A 374 10.44 -4.42 -17.58
N GLU A 375 10.60 -5.11 -16.44
CA GLU A 375 11.23 -6.44 -16.37
C GLU A 375 10.29 -7.53 -15.84
N TYR A 376 10.09 -7.61 -14.52
CA TYR A 376 9.39 -8.72 -13.86
C TYR A 376 8.55 -8.26 -12.67
N GLY A 377 7.47 -9.00 -12.40
CA GLY A 377 6.58 -8.77 -11.26
C GLY A 377 5.73 -7.53 -11.48
N ALA A 378 4.73 -7.62 -12.36
CA ALA A 378 3.88 -6.47 -12.73
C ALA A 378 3.34 -5.72 -11.51
N ALA A 379 2.96 -6.46 -10.47
CA ALA A 379 2.59 -5.93 -9.17
C ALA A 379 3.70 -6.13 -8.14
N VAL A 380 4.16 -7.37 -7.97
CA VAL A 380 5.08 -7.75 -6.89
C VAL A 380 6.30 -8.47 -7.43
N PHE A 381 7.47 -8.00 -7.01
CA PHE A 381 8.74 -8.71 -7.15
C PHE A 381 9.24 -9.13 -5.76
N TYR A 382 9.39 -10.43 -5.54
CA TYR A 382 9.70 -11.00 -4.23
C TYR A 382 11.08 -11.67 -4.22
N SER A 383 12.01 -11.13 -3.45
CA SER A 383 13.36 -11.67 -3.28
C SER A 383 13.38 -12.74 -2.19
N GLY A 384 12.93 -13.94 -2.52
CA GLY A 384 12.71 -15.03 -1.58
C GLY A 384 11.82 -16.12 -2.13
N ILE A 385 11.45 -17.07 -1.28
CA ILE A 385 10.39 -18.05 -1.58
C ILE A 385 9.16 -17.61 -0.80
N ALA A 386 8.10 -17.22 -1.52
CA ALA A 386 6.85 -16.75 -0.94
C ALA A 386 6.10 -17.93 -0.28
N THR A 387 5.69 -17.76 0.98
CA THR A 387 4.96 -18.78 1.75
C THR A 387 3.44 -18.59 1.63
N GLU A 388 2.66 -19.34 2.40
CA GLU A 388 1.21 -19.16 2.52
C GLU A 388 0.81 -17.79 3.12
N GLU A 389 1.72 -17.17 3.88
CA GLU A 389 1.52 -15.81 4.40
C GLU A 389 1.56 -14.76 3.28
N ASN A 390 2.18 -15.09 2.14
CA ASN A 390 2.18 -14.29 0.92
C ASN A 390 1.00 -14.66 0.01
N SER A 391 -0.21 -14.24 0.39
CA SER A 391 -1.48 -14.67 -0.23
C SER A 391 -2.58 -13.62 -0.23
N GLY A 392 -3.71 -13.93 -0.88
CA GLY A 392 -4.87 -13.05 -0.96
C GLY A 392 -4.69 -11.88 -1.94
N PHE A 393 -3.92 -12.08 -3.01
CA PHE A 393 -3.69 -11.04 -4.01
C PHE A 393 -4.77 -11.02 -5.07
N GLU A 394 -5.19 -9.82 -5.45
CA GLU A 394 -6.07 -9.58 -6.59
C GLU A 394 -5.40 -8.60 -7.56
N TYR A 395 -5.45 -8.92 -8.84
CA TYR A 395 -4.80 -8.17 -9.91
C TYR A 395 -5.82 -7.73 -10.94
N VAL A 396 -5.81 -6.45 -11.28
CA VAL A 396 -6.68 -5.86 -12.30
C VAL A 396 -5.82 -5.07 -13.28
N ALA A 397 -5.78 -5.50 -14.54
CA ALA A 397 -5.05 -4.83 -15.62
C ALA A 397 -3.55 -4.57 -15.32
N CYS A 398 -2.89 -5.47 -14.60
CA CYS A 398 -1.44 -5.42 -14.39
C CYS A 398 -0.69 -6.02 -15.58
N HIS A 399 0.43 -5.40 -15.98
CA HIS A 399 1.22 -5.86 -17.13
C HIS A 399 2.71 -6.06 -16.81
N PRO A 400 3.31 -7.18 -17.27
CA PRO A 400 2.72 -8.21 -18.14
C PRO A 400 1.79 -9.20 -17.40
N THR A 401 0.73 -9.64 -18.08
CA THR A 401 -0.26 -10.60 -17.55
C THR A 401 0.36 -11.99 -17.36
N GLY A 402 0.02 -12.67 -16.26
CA GLY A 402 0.58 -13.97 -15.86
C GLY A 402 1.93 -13.89 -15.15
N ALA A 403 2.48 -12.69 -14.98
CA ALA A 403 3.70 -12.41 -14.24
C ALA A 403 3.48 -11.25 -13.24
N GLU A 404 2.27 -11.16 -12.68
CA GLU A 404 1.90 -10.15 -11.70
C GLU A 404 2.69 -10.30 -10.41
N PHE A 405 2.88 -11.55 -9.97
CA PHE A 405 3.79 -11.91 -8.89
C PHE A 405 4.94 -12.73 -9.45
N VAL A 406 6.17 -12.23 -9.28
CA VAL A 406 7.38 -12.97 -9.60
C VAL A 406 8.27 -13.04 -8.36
N GLN A 407 8.65 -14.25 -7.97
CA GLN A 407 9.66 -14.46 -6.95
C GLN A 407 11.02 -14.78 -7.57
N VAL A 408 12.12 -14.48 -6.88
CA VAL A 408 13.47 -14.88 -7.28
C VAL A 408 14.11 -15.71 -6.18
N ILE A 409 14.63 -16.87 -6.59
CA ILE A 409 15.40 -17.76 -5.73
C ILE A 409 16.87 -17.60 -6.10
N SER A 410 17.58 -16.82 -5.28
CA SER A 410 19.02 -16.60 -5.41
C SER A 410 19.69 -17.02 -4.10
N ARG A 411 20.71 -17.86 -4.18
CA ARG A 411 21.50 -18.33 -3.04
C ARG A 411 22.98 -18.32 -3.42
N ARG A 412 23.87 -18.12 -2.43
CA ARG A 412 25.34 -18.19 -2.62
C ARG A 412 25.86 -19.61 -2.95
N GLY A 413 24.99 -20.56 -3.25
CA GLY A 413 25.32 -21.94 -3.55
C GLY A 413 24.12 -22.68 -4.15
N GLU A 414 24.24 -23.99 -4.27
CA GLU A 414 23.17 -24.85 -4.79
C GLU A 414 21.98 -24.92 -3.82
N LEU A 415 20.77 -24.74 -4.35
CA LEU A 415 19.53 -25.07 -3.66
C LEU A 415 19.32 -26.58 -3.70
N LYS A 416 19.45 -27.22 -2.54
CA LYS A 416 19.13 -28.64 -2.37
C LYS A 416 17.67 -28.82 -1.94
N VAL A 417 16.93 -29.63 -2.67
CA VAL A 417 15.56 -30.03 -2.35
C VAL A 417 15.62 -31.46 -1.79
N SER A 418 15.61 -31.58 -0.46
CA SER A 418 15.67 -32.86 0.28
C SER A 418 14.30 -33.50 0.49
N ASP A 419 13.26 -32.65 0.57
CA ASP A 419 11.86 -33.01 0.82
C ASP A 419 10.96 -32.45 -0.31
N GLU A 420 9.67 -32.27 -0.06
CA GLU A 420 8.77 -31.67 -1.05
C GLU A 420 8.94 -30.14 -1.12
N MET A 421 9.07 -29.62 -2.34
CA MET A 421 9.08 -28.20 -2.64
C MET A 421 8.02 -27.87 -3.69
N PHE A 422 7.16 -26.90 -3.38
CA PHE A 422 6.11 -26.43 -4.28
C PHE A 422 6.44 -25.06 -4.85
N LEU A 423 6.38 -24.95 -6.18
CA LEU A 423 6.50 -23.70 -6.93
C LEU A 423 5.19 -23.45 -7.67
N ASN A 424 4.34 -22.61 -7.08
CA ASN A 424 3.03 -22.23 -7.60
C ASN A 424 2.91 -20.75 -7.99
N LYS A 425 4.04 -20.02 -7.96
CA LYS A 425 4.16 -18.63 -8.39
C LYS A 425 5.25 -18.54 -9.45
N SER A 426 5.12 -17.59 -10.38
CA SER A 426 6.16 -17.36 -11.37
C SER A 426 7.49 -17.08 -10.66
N THR A 427 8.55 -17.78 -11.07
CA THR A 427 9.80 -17.88 -10.30
C THR A 427 11.01 -17.73 -11.21
N ILE A 428 11.93 -16.84 -10.85
CA ILE A 428 13.26 -16.77 -11.43
C ILE A 428 14.19 -17.68 -10.62
N ILE A 429 14.78 -18.67 -11.27
CA ILE A 429 15.78 -19.56 -10.68
C ILE A 429 17.16 -18.98 -10.99
N ASP A 430 17.73 -18.31 -10.00
CA ASP A 430 19.01 -17.59 -10.07
C ASP A 430 20.10 -18.26 -9.21
N CYS A 431 20.00 -19.57 -9.05
CA CYS A 431 21.03 -20.42 -8.48
C CYS A 431 20.89 -21.85 -9.02
N PRO A 432 21.96 -22.68 -8.98
CA PRO A 432 21.85 -24.11 -9.27
C PRO A 432 20.83 -24.79 -8.36
N VAL A 433 20.02 -25.68 -8.91
CA VAL A 433 19.02 -26.46 -8.14
C VAL A 433 19.32 -27.94 -8.29
N TYR A 434 19.40 -28.65 -7.16
CA TYR A 434 19.54 -30.10 -7.10
C TYR A 434 18.43 -30.72 -6.26
N VAL A 435 17.61 -31.56 -6.88
CA VAL A 435 16.59 -32.36 -6.20
C VAL A 435 17.22 -33.69 -5.80
N GLU A 436 17.36 -33.90 -4.50
CA GLU A 436 17.99 -35.09 -3.93
C GLU A 436 17.10 -36.33 -4.10
N THR A 437 17.66 -37.53 -3.92
CA THR A 437 16.96 -38.80 -4.15
C THR A 437 15.63 -38.99 -3.40
N LYS A 438 15.48 -38.34 -2.24
CA LYS A 438 14.23 -38.32 -1.45
C LYS A 438 13.36 -37.09 -1.70
N GLY A 439 13.90 -36.06 -2.33
CA GLY A 439 13.21 -34.80 -2.57
C GLY A 439 12.24 -34.88 -3.74
N ALA A 440 11.29 -33.95 -3.75
CA ALA A 440 10.34 -33.78 -4.83
C ALA A 440 10.14 -32.31 -5.19
N LEU A 441 10.31 -31.96 -6.47
CA LEU A 441 10.03 -30.62 -6.97
C LEU A 441 8.70 -30.61 -7.74
N ASN A 442 7.72 -29.88 -7.20
CA ASN A 442 6.38 -29.74 -7.76
C ASN A 442 6.18 -28.33 -8.30
N ILE A 443 6.00 -28.20 -9.62
CA ILE A 443 5.76 -26.92 -10.30
C ILE A 443 4.35 -26.93 -10.87
N LEU A 444 3.50 -26.03 -10.38
CA LEU A 444 2.05 -26.05 -10.65
C LEU A 444 1.55 -24.66 -11.03
N ASN A 445 0.98 -24.50 -12.23
CA ASN A 445 0.39 -23.23 -12.70
C ASN A 445 1.36 -22.03 -12.61
N ALA A 446 2.64 -22.24 -12.93
CA ALA A 446 3.69 -21.24 -12.74
C ALA A 446 4.63 -21.17 -13.94
N SER A 447 5.20 -19.98 -14.16
CA SER A 447 6.31 -19.79 -15.10
C SER A 447 7.65 -19.85 -14.37
N LEU A 448 8.61 -20.62 -14.85
CA LEU A 448 10.00 -20.61 -14.36
C LEU A 448 10.91 -19.98 -15.40
N TYR A 449 11.67 -18.97 -14.98
CA TYR A 449 12.71 -18.33 -15.76
C TYR A 449 14.06 -18.88 -15.27
N LEU A 450 14.73 -19.66 -16.12
CA LEU A 450 15.95 -20.37 -15.74
C LEU A 450 17.20 -19.59 -16.12
N ASN A 451 17.95 -19.19 -15.11
CA ASN A 451 19.35 -18.74 -15.27
C ASN A 451 20.33 -19.91 -15.07
N TYR A 452 19.89 -20.95 -14.36
CA TYR A 452 20.64 -22.18 -14.10
C TYR A 452 19.78 -23.43 -14.41
N PRO A 453 20.41 -24.55 -14.81
CA PRO A 453 19.68 -25.78 -15.05
C PRO A 453 19.21 -26.42 -13.74
N ILE A 454 18.11 -27.17 -13.81
CA ILE A 454 17.60 -27.96 -12.68
C ILE A 454 18.11 -29.38 -12.81
N ARG A 455 18.81 -29.88 -11.79
CA ARG A 455 19.24 -31.27 -11.69
C ARG A 455 18.34 -32.03 -10.73
N CYS A 456 18.00 -33.26 -11.07
CA CYS A 456 17.08 -34.07 -10.27
C CYS A 456 17.50 -35.54 -10.24
N ALA A 457 17.68 -36.07 -9.04
CA ALA A 457 17.80 -37.49 -8.73
C ALA A 457 16.58 -38.02 -7.93
N GLY A 458 15.72 -37.13 -7.43
CA GLY A 458 14.47 -37.44 -6.76
C GLY A 458 13.28 -37.49 -7.71
N SER A 459 12.21 -36.78 -7.36
CA SER A 459 10.98 -36.69 -8.17
C SER A 459 10.77 -35.28 -8.72
N ILE A 460 10.19 -35.19 -9.91
CA ILE A 460 9.80 -33.90 -10.49
C ILE A 460 8.43 -34.00 -11.13
N LYS A 461 7.55 -33.07 -10.77
CA LYS A 461 6.20 -32.97 -11.32
C LYS A 461 5.95 -31.56 -11.83
N MET A 462 5.56 -31.45 -13.09
CA MET A 462 5.18 -30.18 -13.72
C MET A 462 3.77 -30.29 -14.27
N LYS A 463 2.89 -29.36 -13.88
CA LYS A 463 1.52 -29.28 -14.38
C LYS A 463 1.17 -27.84 -14.71
N ASN A 464 0.73 -27.59 -15.94
CA ASN A 464 0.40 -26.23 -16.42
C ASN A 464 1.57 -25.25 -16.18
N ALA A 465 2.80 -25.73 -16.40
CA ALA A 465 4.00 -24.95 -16.14
C ALA A 465 4.58 -24.38 -17.44
N ARG A 466 5.25 -23.23 -17.36
CA ARG A 466 6.00 -22.67 -18.48
C ARG A 466 7.46 -22.50 -18.10
N ILE A 467 8.36 -23.23 -18.74
CA ILE A 467 9.80 -23.19 -18.46
C ILE A 467 10.48 -22.41 -19.58
N ILE A 468 11.16 -21.33 -19.22
CA ILE A 468 11.74 -20.38 -20.17
C ILE A 468 13.23 -20.23 -19.86
N CYS A 469 14.04 -20.41 -20.89
CA CYS A 469 15.47 -20.10 -20.82
C CYS A 469 15.68 -18.58 -20.77
N ASN A 470 16.32 -18.09 -19.72
CA ASN A 470 16.70 -16.68 -19.61
C ASN A 470 18.18 -16.48 -19.99
N TYR A 471 19.10 -17.21 -19.35
CA TYR A 471 20.56 -17.08 -19.58
C TYR A 471 21.30 -18.37 -19.99
N LEU A 472 20.64 -19.53 -20.01
CA LEU A 472 21.30 -20.79 -20.38
C LEU A 472 21.80 -20.75 -21.84
N GLN A 473 22.99 -21.30 -22.07
CA GLN A 473 23.56 -21.48 -23.41
C GLN A 473 24.14 -22.89 -23.54
N LYS A 474 23.86 -23.56 -24.66
CA LYS A 474 24.43 -24.87 -25.05
C LYS A 474 24.41 -25.93 -23.92
N SER A 475 23.37 -25.92 -23.10
CA SER A 475 23.09 -26.86 -22.01
C SER A 475 21.64 -27.32 -22.14
N ASP A 476 21.18 -28.21 -21.26
CA ASP A 476 19.75 -28.58 -21.17
C ASP A 476 19.12 -27.83 -19.98
N MET A 477 17.83 -27.48 -20.08
CA MET A 477 17.11 -26.84 -18.98
C MET A 477 16.99 -27.75 -17.76
N LEU A 478 16.77 -29.05 -17.99
CA LEU A 478 16.59 -30.07 -16.96
C LEU A 478 17.53 -31.26 -17.16
N TYR A 479 18.09 -31.77 -16.06
CA TYR A 479 18.84 -33.02 -16.01
C TYR A 479 18.18 -33.97 -15.02
N LEU A 480 17.69 -35.10 -15.52
CA LEU A 480 17.04 -36.15 -14.74
C LEU A 480 17.94 -37.39 -14.72
N GLU A 481 18.57 -37.67 -13.57
CA GLU A 481 19.57 -38.73 -13.44
C GLU A 481 19.13 -39.74 -12.38
N ASN A 482 18.75 -40.94 -12.83
CA ASN A 482 18.15 -41.99 -12.00
C ASN A 482 16.97 -41.50 -11.15
N ALA A 483 16.27 -40.48 -11.64
CA ALA A 483 15.12 -39.87 -11.02
C ALA A 483 13.91 -40.81 -11.08
N LYS A 484 12.98 -40.62 -10.15
CA LYS A 484 11.75 -41.40 -10.02
C LYS A 484 10.55 -40.49 -10.29
N GLN A 485 9.42 -41.08 -10.66
CA GLN A 485 8.13 -40.37 -10.75
C GLN A 485 8.20 -39.02 -11.50
N CYS A 486 8.85 -39.00 -12.66
CA CYS A 486 9.02 -37.79 -13.47
C CYS A 486 7.81 -37.58 -14.40
N GLU A 487 6.99 -36.58 -14.10
CA GLU A 487 5.75 -36.27 -14.83
C GLU A 487 5.73 -34.81 -15.29
N ILE A 488 5.49 -34.59 -16.59
CA ILE A 488 5.31 -33.27 -17.17
C ILE A 488 4.02 -33.28 -17.99
N LEU A 489 3.04 -32.49 -17.53
CA LEU A 489 1.68 -32.48 -18.03
C LEU A 489 1.30 -31.05 -18.41
N ASN A 490 0.68 -30.85 -19.57
CA ASN A 490 0.13 -29.56 -19.99
C ASN A 490 1.14 -28.39 -19.89
N SER A 491 2.42 -28.64 -20.16
CA SER A 491 3.48 -27.67 -19.88
C SER A 491 4.20 -27.22 -21.14
N GLU A 492 4.77 -26.03 -21.12
CA GLU A 492 5.55 -25.46 -22.22
C GLU A 492 7.02 -25.31 -21.83
N PHE A 493 7.92 -25.67 -22.74
CA PHE A 493 9.35 -25.42 -22.64
C PHE A 493 9.79 -24.57 -23.83
N ASP A 494 10.37 -23.40 -23.54
CA ASP A 494 10.92 -22.48 -24.52
C ASP A 494 12.43 -22.35 -24.34
N GLY A 495 13.18 -22.95 -25.26
CA GLY A 495 14.63 -22.91 -25.27
C GLY A 495 15.23 -21.56 -25.68
N ALA A 496 14.40 -20.59 -26.07
CA ALA A 496 14.81 -19.26 -26.51
C ALA A 496 15.94 -19.26 -27.56
N LEU A 497 16.01 -20.32 -28.38
CA LEU A 497 17.06 -20.58 -29.38
C LEU A 497 18.48 -20.71 -28.84
N LYS A 498 18.65 -21.00 -27.55
CA LYS A 498 19.96 -21.05 -26.88
C LYS A 498 20.29 -22.37 -26.20
N THR A 499 19.26 -23.14 -25.80
CA THR A 499 19.40 -24.31 -24.93
C THR A 499 18.64 -25.51 -25.50
N GLY A 500 18.98 -26.71 -25.02
CA GLY A 500 18.14 -27.90 -25.11
C GLY A 500 17.10 -27.96 -23.99
N GLY A 501 16.23 -28.97 -24.06
CA GLY A 501 15.10 -29.16 -23.16
C GLY A 501 15.47 -30.00 -21.94
N ILE A 502 15.33 -31.33 -22.08
CA ILE A 502 15.46 -32.27 -20.96
C ILE A 502 16.45 -33.37 -21.30
N ASN A 503 17.48 -33.51 -20.47
CA ASN A 503 18.40 -34.63 -20.48
C ASN A 503 17.95 -35.68 -19.47
N VAL A 504 17.79 -36.92 -19.92
CA VAL A 504 17.23 -38.00 -19.12
C VAL A 504 18.20 -39.17 -19.14
N LYS A 505 18.68 -39.62 -17.97
CA LYS A 505 19.59 -40.76 -17.83
C LYS A 505 19.04 -41.73 -16.78
N GLY A 506 18.89 -43.00 -17.16
CA GLY A 506 18.40 -44.06 -16.26
C GLY A 506 16.99 -43.83 -15.71
N THR A 507 16.21 -42.92 -16.31
CA THR A 507 14.94 -42.42 -15.80
C THR A 507 13.82 -42.67 -16.78
N LYS A 508 12.67 -43.14 -16.28
CA LYS A 508 11.41 -43.20 -17.03
C LYS A 508 10.64 -41.91 -16.82
N ILE A 509 10.28 -41.24 -17.92
CA ILE A 509 9.55 -39.97 -17.91
C ILE A 509 8.20 -40.10 -18.61
N ILE A 510 7.19 -39.42 -18.07
CA ILE A 510 5.86 -39.26 -18.66
C ILE A 510 5.72 -37.80 -19.12
N LEU A 511 5.52 -37.60 -20.42
CA LEU A 511 5.25 -36.30 -21.03
C LEU A 511 3.86 -36.37 -21.68
N LYS A 512 2.94 -35.48 -21.30
CA LYS A 512 1.61 -35.43 -21.90
C LYS A 512 1.13 -34.02 -22.18
N ASN A 513 0.57 -33.80 -23.37
CA ASN A 513 -0.07 -32.54 -23.75
C ASN A 513 0.85 -31.32 -23.57
N SER A 514 2.14 -31.48 -23.84
CA SER A 514 3.17 -30.47 -23.59
C SER A 514 3.79 -29.96 -24.88
N MET A 515 4.30 -28.74 -24.87
CA MET A 515 4.97 -28.11 -26.00
C MET A 515 6.46 -27.89 -25.70
N PHE A 516 7.32 -28.26 -26.63
CA PHE A 516 8.74 -27.95 -26.63
C PHE A 516 9.03 -27.10 -27.86
N ARG A 517 9.58 -25.90 -27.68
CA ARG A 517 9.88 -25.00 -28.79
C ARG A 517 11.23 -24.29 -28.69
N ASN A 518 11.72 -23.86 -29.85
CA ASN A 518 12.90 -23.00 -29.98
C ASN A 518 14.16 -23.61 -29.33
N MET A 519 14.41 -24.90 -29.55
CA MET A 519 15.58 -25.60 -29.01
C MET A 519 16.73 -25.53 -30.01
N ASN A 520 17.87 -24.92 -29.66
CA ASN A 520 19.00 -24.72 -30.58
C ASN A 520 20.37 -24.72 -29.86
N GLY A 521 20.46 -25.48 -28.77
CA GLY A 521 21.71 -25.73 -28.05
C GLY A 521 21.73 -27.14 -27.45
N GLY A 522 20.97 -28.05 -28.05
CA GLY A 522 20.58 -29.33 -27.48
C GLY A 522 19.22 -29.81 -27.99
N ARG A 523 18.86 -31.03 -27.60
CA ARG A 523 17.62 -31.70 -28.04
C ARG A 523 16.47 -31.33 -27.12
N ALA A 524 15.23 -31.44 -27.60
CA ALA A 524 14.07 -31.21 -26.73
C ALA A 524 13.97 -32.27 -25.62
N VAL A 525 14.15 -33.54 -25.97
CA VAL A 525 14.21 -34.66 -25.02
C VAL A 525 15.35 -35.59 -25.44
N PHE A 526 16.33 -35.80 -24.55
CA PHE A 526 17.50 -36.60 -24.82
C PHE A 526 17.66 -37.76 -23.83
N ASN A 527 18.07 -38.92 -24.37
CA ASN A 527 18.52 -40.12 -23.65
C ASN A 527 17.48 -40.82 -22.75
N ALA A 528 16.20 -40.45 -22.88
CA ALA A 528 15.13 -41.02 -22.06
C ALA A 528 15.03 -42.55 -22.19
N TYR A 529 14.87 -43.23 -21.05
CA TYR A 529 14.72 -44.69 -21.00
C TYR A 529 13.24 -45.08 -21.02
N ARG A 530 12.79 -45.65 -22.15
CA ARG A 530 11.41 -46.10 -22.38
C ARG A 530 10.34 -45.08 -21.93
N PRO A 531 10.41 -43.82 -22.39
CA PRO A 531 9.47 -42.76 -22.02
C PRO A 531 8.05 -43.05 -22.51
N GLN A 532 7.08 -42.36 -21.92
CA GLN A 532 5.72 -42.24 -22.46
C GLN A 532 5.49 -40.79 -22.86
N ILE A 533 5.46 -40.51 -24.16
CA ILE A 533 5.30 -39.16 -24.72
C ILE A 533 4.02 -39.15 -25.54
N LYS A 534 3.00 -38.44 -25.05
CA LYS A 534 1.65 -38.47 -25.66
C LYS A 534 1.12 -37.07 -25.91
N GLU A 535 0.57 -36.84 -27.10
CA GLU A 535 -0.16 -35.60 -27.42
C GLU A 535 0.72 -34.35 -27.26
N CYS A 536 2.04 -34.47 -27.47
CA CYS A 536 2.99 -33.37 -27.32
C CYS A 536 3.33 -32.71 -28.67
N ILE A 537 3.74 -31.45 -28.61
CA ILE A 537 4.17 -30.66 -29.77
C ILE A 537 5.66 -30.34 -29.66
N PHE A 538 6.42 -30.59 -30.71
CA PHE A 538 7.83 -30.25 -30.84
C PHE A 538 7.97 -29.31 -32.04
N ASN A 539 8.28 -28.04 -31.78
CA ASN A 539 8.34 -27.02 -32.82
C ASN A 539 9.73 -26.37 -32.85
N PHE A 540 10.34 -26.32 -34.02
CA PHE A 540 11.62 -25.64 -34.21
C PHE A 540 12.74 -26.16 -33.28
N CYS A 541 12.89 -27.48 -33.17
CA CYS A 541 14.01 -28.11 -32.45
C CYS A 541 15.15 -28.40 -33.44
N GLN A 542 16.31 -27.75 -33.29
CA GLN A 542 17.36 -27.70 -34.32
C GLN A 542 18.47 -28.75 -34.18
N ASP A 543 18.62 -29.39 -33.01
CA ASP A 543 19.61 -30.47 -32.78
C ASP A 543 18.95 -31.86 -32.59
N GLY A 544 17.67 -31.97 -32.95
CA GLY A 544 16.80 -33.13 -32.78
C GLY A 544 15.71 -32.88 -31.74
N ALA A 545 14.49 -33.35 -32.00
CA ALA A 545 13.41 -33.26 -31.03
C ALA A 545 13.52 -34.34 -29.94
N ILE A 546 13.28 -35.62 -30.25
CA ILE A 546 13.27 -36.70 -29.24
C ILE A 546 14.30 -37.77 -29.57
N TYR A 547 15.26 -37.99 -28.69
CA TYR A 547 16.27 -39.04 -28.82
C TYR A 547 16.16 -39.98 -27.62
N THR A 548 15.86 -41.26 -27.82
CA THR A 548 15.44 -42.16 -26.73
C THR A 548 15.84 -43.63 -26.94
N GLN A 549 15.94 -44.37 -25.83
CA GLN A 549 16.26 -45.80 -25.77
C GLN A 549 15.02 -46.70 -25.94
N GLY A 550 13.97 -46.24 -26.63
CA GLY A 550 12.71 -46.95 -26.87
C GLY A 550 11.48 -46.19 -26.39
N GLY A 551 10.46 -46.90 -25.90
CA GLY A 551 9.27 -46.28 -25.28
C GLY A 551 8.10 -46.08 -26.23
N GLU A 552 7.11 -45.29 -25.80
CA GLU A 552 5.88 -45.02 -26.57
C GLU A 552 5.78 -43.52 -26.86
N ILE A 553 5.77 -43.16 -28.15
CA ILE A 553 5.53 -41.82 -28.66
C ILE A 553 4.23 -41.86 -29.44
N GLU A 554 3.19 -41.20 -28.94
CA GLU A 554 1.83 -41.30 -29.49
C GLU A 554 1.21 -39.92 -29.74
N LYS A 555 0.53 -39.75 -30.88
CA LYS A 555 -0.25 -38.54 -31.20
C LYS A 555 0.53 -37.24 -31.07
N CYS A 556 1.84 -37.28 -31.30
CA CYS A 556 2.70 -36.10 -31.19
C CYS A 556 2.82 -35.38 -32.54
N VAL A 557 3.06 -34.07 -32.49
CA VAL A 557 3.24 -33.22 -33.67
C VAL A 557 4.65 -32.66 -33.67
N PHE A 558 5.37 -32.81 -34.78
CA PHE A 558 6.73 -32.33 -34.98
C PHE A 558 6.74 -31.37 -36.16
N VAL A 559 7.21 -30.14 -35.94
CA VAL A 559 7.17 -29.07 -36.96
C VAL A 559 8.52 -28.39 -37.03
N ASN A 560 9.09 -28.29 -38.24
CA ASN A 560 10.35 -27.58 -38.51
C ASN A 560 11.53 -28.07 -37.64
N CYS A 561 11.57 -29.36 -37.32
CA CYS A 561 12.67 -29.96 -36.56
C CYS A 561 13.86 -30.25 -37.49
N ARG A 562 15.08 -30.07 -36.98
CA ARG A 562 16.32 -30.45 -37.65
C ARG A 562 17.16 -31.33 -36.74
N GLY A 563 18.04 -32.15 -37.31
CA GLY A 563 19.00 -32.95 -36.56
C GLY A 563 19.98 -33.68 -37.47
N LYS A 564 20.96 -34.38 -36.90
CA LYS A 564 21.91 -35.17 -37.69
C LYS A 564 21.23 -36.40 -38.32
N SER A 565 20.48 -37.13 -37.51
CA SER A 565 19.62 -38.24 -37.93
C SER A 565 18.29 -38.17 -37.19
N GLY A 566 17.20 -38.61 -37.80
CA GLY A 566 15.88 -38.66 -37.16
C GLY A 566 15.48 -37.33 -36.51
N ALA A 567 15.29 -36.29 -37.33
CA ALA A 567 15.12 -34.91 -36.84
C ALA A 567 13.96 -34.73 -35.85
N GLY A 568 12.87 -35.48 -36.04
CA GLY A 568 11.77 -35.58 -35.09
C GLY A 568 12.06 -36.60 -33.98
N VAL A 569 12.33 -37.84 -34.36
CA VAL A 569 12.58 -38.94 -33.41
C VAL A 569 13.79 -39.75 -33.82
N LEU A 570 14.69 -40.03 -32.86
CA LEU A 570 15.75 -41.03 -32.99
C LEU A 570 15.60 -42.08 -31.88
N MET A 571 15.37 -43.33 -32.25
CA MET A 571 15.22 -44.47 -31.33
C MET A 571 16.36 -45.49 -31.48
N TYR A 572 17.19 -45.64 -30.45
CA TYR A 572 18.37 -46.52 -30.49
C TYR A 572 18.33 -47.69 -29.49
N GLY A 573 17.15 -47.98 -28.92
CA GLY A 573 16.93 -49.17 -28.08
C GLY A 573 16.36 -50.37 -28.85
N ARG A 574 16.06 -51.46 -28.14
CA ARG A 574 15.55 -52.71 -28.75
C ARG A 574 14.03 -52.79 -28.95
N SER A 575 13.23 -51.96 -28.27
CA SER A 575 11.76 -51.96 -28.38
C SER A 575 11.15 -50.58 -28.17
N GLY A 576 10.09 -50.27 -28.90
CA GLY A 576 9.40 -49.00 -28.83
C GLY A 576 8.48 -48.77 -30.03
N LEU A 577 7.63 -47.74 -29.89
CA LEU A 577 6.47 -47.51 -30.73
C LEU A 577 6.32 -46.01 -30.98
N VAL A 578 6.30 -45.62 -32.25
CA VAL A 578 5.89 -44.28 -32.69
C VAL A 578 4.56 -44.43 -33.41
N ARG A 579 3.47 -43.88 -32.86
CA ARG A 579 2.14 -44.06 -33.45
C ARG A 579 1.31 -42.80 -33.56
N ARG A 580 0.57 -42.68 -34.67
CA ARG A 580 -0.38 -41.57 -34.90
C ARG A 580 0.27 -40.19 -34.79
N CYS A 581 1.56 -40.07 -35.08
CA CYS A 581 2.30 -38.81 -35.02
C CYS A 581 2.27 -38.09 -36.37
N ASN A 582 2.37 -36.77 -36.34
CA ASN A 582 2.47 -35.93 -37.54
C ASN A 582 3.83 -35.24 -37.59
N PHE A 583 4.57 -35.46 -38.67
CA PHE A 583 5.87 -34.86 -38.93
C PHE A 583 5.78 -33.92 -40.12
N LYS A 584 6.05 -32.63 -39.90
CA LYS A 584 6.03 -31.60 -40.94
C LYS A 584 7.37 -30.91 -41.00
N ARG A 585 8.00 -30.90 -42.18
CA ARG A 585 9.29 -30.23 -42.45
C ARG A 585 10.39 -30.63 -41.47
N CYS A 586 10.48 -31.92 -41.16
CA CYS A 586 11.56 -32.49 -40.34
C CYS A 586 12.74 -32.86 -41.24
N ILE A 587 13.92 -32.28 -40.99
CA ILE A 587 15.08 -32.37 -41.90
C ILE A 587 16.31 -32.93 -41.18
N ALA A 588 16.81 -34.08 -41.62
CA ALA A 588 18.04 -34.69 -41.14
C ALA A 588 19.21 -34.57 -42.14
N GLU A 589 20.43 -34.52 -41.64
CA GLU A 589 21.66 -34.36 -42.44
C GLU A 589 22.16 -35.67 -43.07
N SER A 590 22.22 -36.76 -42.29
CA SER A 590 22.90 -38.00 -42.70
C SER A 590 22.00 -39.23 -42.84
N GLY A 591 20.81 -39.27 -42.23
CA GLY A 591 19.90 -40.43 -42.29
C GLY A 591 18.56 -40.24 -41.57
N GLY A 592 17.60 -41.13 -41.84
CA GLY A 592 16.32 -41.26 -41.10
C GLY A 592 15.40 -40.03 -41.05
N GLY A 593 15.51 -39.09 -42.00
CA GLY A 593 14.56 -37.98 -42.22
C GLY A 593 13.88 -37.44 -40.96
N ALA A 594 12.59 -37.78 -40.80
CA ALA A 594 11.81 -37.43 -39.62
C ALA A 594 11.97 -38.42 -38.44
N VAL A 595 12.13 -39.70 -38.73
CA VAL A 595 12.27 -40.78 -37.73
C VAL A 595 13.40 -41.72 -38.13
N ASP A 596 14.39 -41.88 -37.24
CA ASP A 596 15.45 -42.87 -37.34
C ASP A 596 15.32 -43.89 -36.21
N ARG A 597 15.48 -45.18 -36.51
CA ARG A 597 15.33 -46.26 -35.52
C ARG A 597 16.24 -47.45 -35.78
N GLN A 598 16.52 -48.19 -34.71
CA GLN A 598 17.11 -49.53 -34.79
C GLN A 598 16.06 -50.63 -35.06
N VAL A 599 16.54 -51.82 -35.45
CA VAL A 599 15.72 -53.01 -35.68
C VAL A 599 14.93 -53.38 -34.40
N GLY A 600 13.62 -53.67 -34.55
CA GLY A 600 12.71 -54.03 -33.45
C GLY A 600 11.78 -52.90 -32.96
N GLN A 601 11.89 -51.70 -33.54
CA GLN A 601 11.05 -50.53 -33.24
C GLN A 601 9.89 -50.42 -34.26
N ASN A 602 8.67 -50.07 -33.82
CA ASN A 602 7.49 -50.02 -34.68
C ASN A 602 7.02 -48.58 -34.96
N ILE A 603 6.57 -48.32 -36.19
CA ILE A 603 6.00 -47.04 -36.61
C ILE A 603 4.62 -47.29 -37.21
N GLU A 604 3.58 -46.68 -36.63
CA GLU A 604 2.19 -46.99 -36.98
C GLU A 604 1.39 -45.72 -37.27
N LYS A 605 0.71 -45.66 -38.42
CA LYS A 605 -0.29 -44.61 -38.72
C LYS A 605 0.25 -43.18 -38.56
N CYS A 606 1.52 -42.94 -38.89
CA CYS A 606 2.14 -41.62 -38.83
C CYS A 606 2.05 -40.90 -40.18
N LEU A 607 1.97 -39.57 -40.16
CA LEU A 607 1.95 -38.70 -41.34
C LEU A 607 3.29 -37.98 -41.49
N PHE A 608 3.78 -37.88 -42.71
CA PHE A 608 5.03 -37.20 -43.05
C PHE A 608 4.81 -36.23 -44.20
N GLU A 609 5.03 -34.94 -43.95
CA GLU A 609 4.86 -33.84 -44.91
C GLU A 609 6.20 -33.08 -45.02
N ASP A 610 6.72 -32.90 -46.24
CA ASP A 610 7.95 -32.14 -46.52
C ASP A 610 9.21 -32.55 -45.74
N CYS A 611 9.31 -33.81 -45.30
CA CYS A 611 10.46 -34.31 -44.53
C CYS A 611 11.62 -34.75 -45.44
N ARG A 612 12.87 -34.51 -45.03
CA ARG A 612 14.07 -34.82 -45.82
C ARG A 612 15.20 -35.44 -44.97
N PRO A 613 15.96 -36.44 -45.47
CA PRO A 613 15.67 -37.24 -46.67
C PRO A 613 14.30 -37.94 -46.57
N GLN A 614 13.69 -38.27 -47.71
CA GLN A 614 12.36 -38.88 -47.79
C GLN A 614 12.37 -40.34 -47.31
N ASN A 615 12.79 -40.64 -46.07
CA ASN A 615 12.85 -42.01 -45.57
C ASN A 615 12.62 -42.07 -44.06
N ILE A 616 11.82 -43.08 -43.67
CA ILE A 616 11.79 -43.69 -42.35
C ILE A 616 12.80 -44.85 -42.44
N SER A 617 13.88 -44.86 -41.68
CA SER A 617 14.76 -46.07 -41.55
C SER A 617 14.09 -47.09 -40.64
#